data_AF-A0A8T4TDG8-F1
#
_entry.id   AF-A0A8T4TDG8-F1
#
_cell.length_a   1.000
_cell.length_b   1.000
_cell.length_c   1.000
_cell.angle_alpha   90.00
_cell.angle_beta   90.00
_cell.angle_gamma   90.00
#
_symmetry.space_group_name_H-M   'P 1'
#
loop_
_entity.id
_entity.type
_entity.pdbx_description
1 polymer ?
#
loop_
_entity_poly.entity_id
_entity_poly.type
_entity_poly.pdbx_seq_one_letter_code
_entity_poly.pdbx_strand_id
1 'polypeptide(L)'
;MVIWNAVIVLGVILGLYELIAIHSDLNFRGSHWIGHGFHSVILMMVALFAVFNWPEFLDVTTLATRNIPLISSIWIGRIAIGLILNFKMHAVSKAVHGQLAARGMAEHWFHTLLISGLVVVAPLYWPFIEPLLPGWLLF
;
A
#
# COMPACT_ATOMS: atom_id res chain seq x y z
N MET A 1 -3.53 -6.63 19.29
CA MET A 1 -3.41 -8.00 18.74
C MET A 1 -3.14 -7.80 17.27
N VAL A 2 -2.02 -8.33 16.79
CA VAL A 2 -1.57 -8.07 15.42
C VAL A 2 -2.43 -8.86 14.43
N ILE A 3 -3.05 -8.15 13.49
CA ILE A 3 -3.86 -8.70 12.40
C ILE A 3 -2.94 -8.95 11.21
N TRP A 4 -2.42 -10.16 11.10
CA TRP A 4 -1.53 -10.55 9.99
C TRP A 4 -2.27 -10.98 8.73
N ASN A 5 -3.41 -11.65 8.88
CA ASN A 5 -4.15 -12.23 7.74
C ASN A 5 -4.58 -11.15 6.75
N ALA A 6 -5.14 -10.06 7.27
CA ALA A 6 -5.51 -8.90 6.45
C ALA A 6 -4.31 -8.28 5.73
N VAL A 7 -3.17 -8.16 6.42
CA VAL A 7 -1.94 -7.58 5.87
C VAL A 7 -1.40 -8.42 4.73
N ILE A 8 -1.37 -9.74 4.88
CA ILE A 8 -0.85 -10.66 3.87
C ILE A 8 -1.82 -10.70 2.69
N VAL A 9 -3.10 -10.96 2.93
CA VAL A 9 -4.10 -11.13 1.87
C VAL A 9 -4.27 -9.85 1.06
N LEU A 10 -4.53 -8.72 1.71
CA LEU A 10 -4.68 -7.45 1.02
C LEU A 10 -3.35 -6.95 0.46
N GLY A 11 -2.24 -7.23 1.11
CA GLY A 11 -0.90 -6.86 0.63
C GLY A 11 -0.56 -7.56 -0.68
N VAL A 12 -0.87 -8.84 -0.80
CA VAL A 12 -0.72 -9.59 -2.05
C VAL A 12 -1.71 -9.08 -3.10
N ILE A 13 -2.99 -8.93 -2.78
CA ILE A 13 -4.01 -8.49 -3.76
C ILE A 13 -3.68 -7.10 -4.31
N LEU A 14 -3.49 -6.11 -3.45
CA LEU A 14 -3.22 -4.73 -3.86
C LEU A 14 -1.83 -4.59 -4.46
N GLY A 15 -0.82 -5.32 -3.95
CA GLY A 15 0.53 -5.31 -4.49
C GLY A 15 0.62 -5.94 -5.88
N LEU A 16 -0.09 -7.04 -6.12
CA LEU A 16 -0.20 -7.65 -7.46
C LEU A 16 -0.99 -6.76 -8.42
N TYR A 17 -2.06 -6.12 -7.95
CA TYR A 17 -2.77 -5.14 -8.77
C TYR A 17 -1.84 -4.00 -9.22
N GLU A 18 -1.04 -3.45 -8.30
CA GLU A 18 -0.06 -2.41 -8.61
C GLU A 18 1.02 -2.91 -9.59
N LEU A 19 1.47 -4.15 -9.44
CA LEU A 19 2.39 -4.78 -10.38
C LEU A 19 1.78 -4.87 -11.79
N ILE A 20 0.53 -5.30 -11.92
CA ILE A 20 -0.16 -5.40 -13.21
C ILE A 20 -0.29 -4.00 -13.84
N ALA A 21 -0.66 -2.99 -13.06
CA ALA A 21 -0.78 -1.61 -13.53
C ALA A 21 0.56 -1.06 -14.06
N ILE A 22 1.65 -1.20 -13.29
CA ILE A 22 3.00 -0.79 -13.73
C ILE A 22 3.44 -1.59 -14.97
N HIS A 23 3.08 -2.87 -15.04
CA HIS A 23 3.43 -3.72 -16.18
C HIS A 23 2.72 -3.29 -17.46
N SER A 24 1.44 -2.91 -17.38
CA SER A 24 0.71 -2.33 -18.53
C SER A 24 1.31 -1.00 -18.98
N ASP A 25 1.78 -0.17 -18.04
CA ASP A 25 2.38 1.13 -18.37
C ASP A 25 3.75 1.01 -19.04
N LEU A 26 4.47 -0.09 -18.77
CA LEU A 26 5.81 -0.36 -19.29
C LEU A 26 5.84 -1.07 -20.65
N ASN A 27 4.69 -1.34 -21.28
CA ASN A 27 4.59 -2.05 -22.56
C ASN A 27 5.43 -3.35 -22.62
N PHE A 28 5.54 -4.07 -21.50
CA PHE A 28 6.29 -5.33 -21.39
C PHE A 28 7.80 -5.22 -21.71
N ARG A 29 8.40 -4.03 -21.70
CA ARG A 29 9.82 -3.84 -22.06
C ARG A 29 10.74 -3.90 -20.83
N GLY A 30 11.66 -4.87 -20.83
CA GLY A 30 12.71 -5.05 -19.82
C GLY A 30 12.31 -5.97 -18.65
N SER A 31 13.25 -6.31 -17.78
CA SER A 31 13.03 -7.14 -16.57
C SER A 31 12.80 -6.32 -15.29
N HIS A 32 12.93 -4.99 -15.38
CA HIS A 32 12.88 -4.08 -14.23
C HIS A 32 11.50 -4.03 -13.55
N TRP A 33 10.43 -4.40 -14.27
CA TRP A 33 9.06 -4.49 -13.73
C TRP A 33 8.91 -5.55 -12.63
N ILE A 34 9.66 -6.66 -12.69
CA ILE A 34 9.62 -7.72 -11.67
C ILE A 34 10.15 -7.17 -10.33
N GLY A 35 11.28 -6.47 -10.37
CA GLY A 35 11.85 -5.81 -9.20
C GLY A 35 10.90 -4.76 -8.61
N HIS A 36 10.23 -3.99 -9.46
CA HIS A 36 9.19 -3.06 -9.02
C HIS A 36 7.99 -3.74 -8.39
N GLY A 37 7.52 -4.86 -8.95
CA GLY A 37 6.41 -5.64 -8.40
C GLY A 37 6.71 -6.25 -7.04
N PHE A 38 7.90 -6.80 -6.86
CA PHE A 38 8.29 -7.33 -5.55
C PHE A 38 8.39 -6.21 -4.51
N HIS A 39 8.96 -5.06 -4.91
CA HIS A 39 9.04 -3.88 -4.07
C HIS A 39 7.65 -3.33 -3.72
N SER A 40 6.70 -3.30 -4.66
CA SER A 40 5.34 -2.80 -4.43
C SER A 40 4.57 -3.69 -3.44
N VAL A 41 4.68 -5.01 -3.55
CA VAL A 41 4.05 -5.96 -2.60
C VAL A 41 4.59 -5.75 -1.19
N ILE A 42 5.92 -5.66 -1.02
CA ILE A 42 6.52 -5.43 0.31
C ILE A 42 6.05 -4.10 0.89
N LEU A 43 6.08 -3.04 0.08
CA LEU A 43 5.70 -1.70 0.54
C LEU A 43 4.22 -1.66 0.91
N MET A 44 3.36 -2.35 0.16
CA MET A 44 1.95 -2.53 0.45
C MET A 44 1.73 -3.25 1.78
N MET A 45 2.46 -4.35 2.02
CA MET A 45 2.39 -5.08 3.29
C MET A 45 2.82 -4.23 4.47
N VAL A 46 3.88 -3.43 4.35
CA VAL A 46 4.32 -2.51 5.41
C VAL A 46 3.26 -1.43 5.68
N ALA A 47 2.68 -0.85 4.63
CA ALA A 47 1.64 0.16 4.77
C ALA A 47 0.38 -0.41 5.43
N LEU A 48 -0.08 -1.59 5.00
CA LEU A 48 -1.22 -2.28 5.60
C LEU A 48 -0.93 -2.71 7.04
N PHE A 49 0.30 -3.17 7.33
CA PHE A 49 0.71 -3.47 8.70
C PHE A 49 0.54 -2.26 9.61
N ALA A 50 1.00 -1.08 9.17
CA ALA A 50 0.81 0.16 9.92
C ALA A 50 -0.68 0.51 10.08
N VAL A 51 -1.49 0.35 9.04
CA VAL A 51 -2.91 0.71 9.07
C VAL A 51 -3.74 -0.20 9.99
N PHE A 52 -3.51 -1.52 9.94
CA PHE A 52 -4.22 -2.49 10.78
C PHE A 52 -3.70 -2.51 12.22
N ASN A 53 -2.40 -2.28 12.42
CA ASN A 53 -1.71 -2.50 13.69
C ASN A 53 -1.03 -1.23 14.16
N TRP A 54 -1.76 -0.11 14.16
CA TRP A 54 -1.18 1.21 14.45
C TRP A 54 -0.41 1.28 15.78
N PRO A 55 -0.92 0.76 16.92
CA PRO A 55 -0.16 0.75 18.16
C PRO A 55 1.17 -0.03 18.04
N GLU A 56 1.11 -1.26 17.52
CA GLU A 56 2.28 -2.10 17.37
C GLU A 56 3.28 -1.51 16.35
N PHE A 57 2.80 -0.82 15.31
CA PHE A 57 3.62 -0.08 14.37
C PHE A 57 4.36 1.09 15.04
N LEU A 58 3.68 1.85 15.91
CA LEU A 58 4.32 2.94 16.67
C LEU A 58 5.39 2.43 17.63
N ASP A 59 5.19 1.24 18.21
CA ASP A 59 6.17 0.62 19.09
C ASP A 59 7.40 0.17 18.31
N VAL A 60 7.22 -0.56 17.20
CA VAL A 60 8.32 -1.03 16.34
C VAL A 60 9.13 0.14 15.77
N THR A 61 8.47 1.24 15.43
CA THR A 61 9.13 2.44 14.88
C THR A 61 9.68 3.37 15.95
N THR A 62 9.52 3.05 17.25
CA THR A 62 9.88 3.90 18.40
C THR A 62 9.19 5.27 18.39
N LEU A 63 8.11 5.43 17.61
CA LEU A 63 7.34 6.67 17.55
C LEU A 63 6.39 6.83 18.75
N ALA A 64 5.97 5.72 19.35
CA ALA A 64 5.16 5.72 20.56
C ALA A 64 5.83 6.49 21.71
N THR A 65 7.15 6.34 21.88
CA THR A 65 7.92 6.98 22.96
C THR A 65 8.07 8.49 22.79
N ARG A 66 7.80 9.03 21.60
CA ARG A 66 7.95 10.45 21.28
C ARG A 66 6.74 11.31 21.66
N ASN A 67 5.65 10.68 22.14
CA ASN A 67 4.44 11.38 22.61
C ASN A 67 3.92 12.48 21.67
N ILE A 68 4.02 12.27 20.35
CA ILE A 68 3.57 13.25 19.35
C ILE A 68 2.03 13.20 19.26
N PRO A 69 1.30 14.27 19.62
CA PRO A 69 -0.17 14.24 19.75
C PRO A 69 -0.92 13.92 18.45
N LEU A 70 -0.33 14.23 17.29
CA LEU A 70 -0.93 13.93 15.98
C LEU A 70 -0.81 12.46 15.61
N ILE A 71 0.26 11.79 16.04
CA ILE A 71 0.57 10.40 15.69
C ILE A 71 -0.18 9.42 16.59
N SER A 72 -0.60 9.85 17.79
CA SER A 72 -1.41 9.03 18.69
C SER A 72 -2.85 8.80 18.19
N SER A 73 -3.33 9.60 17.23
CA SER A 73 -4.60 9.34 16.56
C SER A 73 -4.44 8.30 15.45
N ILE A 74 -5.13 7.17 15.58
CA ILE A 74 -5.11 6.06 14.61
C ILE A 74 -5.49 6.56 13.20
N TRP A 75 -6.52 7.41 13.08
CA TRP A 75 -6.97 7.89 11.78
C TRP A 75 -5.99 8.85 11.12
N ILE A 76 -5.38 9.74 11.90
CA ILE A 76 -4.34 10.63 11.38
C ILE A 76 -3.14 9.81 10.91
N GLY A 77 -2.76 8.80 11.70
CA GLY A 77 -1.72 7.84 11.35
C GLY A 77 -1.98 7.11 10.04
N ARG A 78 -3.17 6.52 9.90
CA ARG A 78 -3.60 5.84 8.67
C ARG A 78 -3.54 6.76 7.47
N ILE A 79 -4.10 7.97 7.58
CA ILE A 79 -4.08 8.97 6.49
C ILE A 79 -2.63 9.34 6.14
N ALA A 80 -1.77 9.54 7.13
CA ALA A 80 -0.35 9.84 6.89
C ALA A 80 0.36 8.71 6.14
N ILE A 81 0.13 7.45 6.52
CA ILE A 81 0.65 6.28 5.78
C ILE A 81 0.11 6.26 4.35
N GLY A 82 -1.19 6.49 4.16
CA GLY A 82 -1.79 6.59 2.82
C GLY A 82 -1.16 7.69 1.96
N LEU A 83 -0.89 8.85 2.54
CA LEU A 83 -0.20 9.95 1.84
C LEU A 83 1.23 9.55 1.46
N ILE A 84 2.00 8.98 2.38
CA ILE A 84 3.37 8.50 2.12
C ILE A 84 3.37 7.47 0.99
N LEU A 85 2.45 6.50 1.05
CA LEU A 85 2.27 5.47 0.04
C LEU A 85 1.94 6.09 -1.33
N ASN A 86 1.00 7.03 -1.38
CA ASN A 86 0.61 7.73 -2.62
C ASN A 86 1.80 8.45 -3.26
N PHE A 87 2.52 9.26 -2.47
CA PHE A 87 3.71 9.97 -2.96
C PHE A 87 4.78 9.01 -3.46
N LYS A 88 5.02 7.90 -2.74
CA LYS A 88 6.03 6.92 -3.11
C LYS A 88 5.68 6.23 -4.44
N MET A 89 4.45 5.76 -4.60
CA MET A 89 4.00 5.12 -5.85
C MET A 89 4.03 6.11 -7.01
N HIS A 90 3.58 7.34 -6.79
CA HIS A 90 3.63 8.40 -7.80
C HIS A 90 5.07 8.75 -8.22
N ALA A 91 6.00 8.83 -7.26
CA ALA A 91 7.41 9.11 -7.54
C ALA A 91 8.08 7.99 -8.36
N VAL A 92 7.78 6.73 -8.06
CA VAL A 92 8.30 5.57 -8.81
C VAL A 92 7.77 5.58 -10.25
N SER A 93 6.47 5.81 -10.44
CA SER A 93 5.86 5.93 -11.77
C SER A 93 6.55 7.03 -12.61
N LYS A 94 6.78 8.22 -12.04
CA LYS A 94 7.49 9.31 -12.74
C LYS A 94 8.93 8.98 -13.13
N ALA A 95 9.69 8.31 -12.26
CA ALA A 95 11.08 7.96 -12.53
C ALA A 95 11.22 7.01 -13.73
N VAL A 96 10.22 6.15 -13.94
CA VAL A 96 10.18 5.17 -15.03
C VAL A 96 9.83 5.81 -16.38
N HIS A 97 8.98 6.84 -16.39
CA HIS A 97 8.55 7.53 -17.62
C HIS A 97 9.48 8.65 -18.09
N GLY A 98 10.56 8.96 -17.35
CA GLY A 98 11.51 10.03 -17.68
C GLY A 98 12.28 9.86 -18.99
N GLN A 99 12.13 8.74 -19.71
CA GLN A 99 12.87 8.46 -20.95
C GLN A 99 12.01 8.49 -22.23
N LEU A 100 10.69 8.31 -22.17
CA LEU A 100 9.80 8.30 -23.33
C LEU A 100 8.41 8.76 -22.89
N ALA A 101 7.99 9.93 -23.37
CA ALA A 101 6.69 10.53 -23.07
C ALA A 101 5.53 9.54 -23.29
N ALA A 102 4.80 9.23 -22.22
CA ALA A 102 3.48 8.62 -22.29
C ALA A 102 2.51 9.45 -21.43
N ARG A 103 1.36 9.74 -22.01
CA ARG A 103 0.27 10.58 -21.49
C ARG A 103 -0.21 10.12 -20.11
N GLY A 104 -0.73 11.06 -19.31
CA GLY A 104 -1.67 10.72 -18.22
C GLY A 104 -1.27 11.09 -16.79
N MET A 105 -0.70 12.28 -16.52
CA MET A 105 -0.45 12.70 -15.13
C MET A 105 -1.70 12.61 -14.22
N ALA A 106 -2.89 12.89 -14.74
CA ALA A 106 -4.13 12.78 -13.98
C ALA A 106 -4.60 11.33 -13.77
N GLU A 107 -4.39 10.45 -14.76
CA GLU A 107 -4.72 9.01 -14.67
C GLU A 107 -3.86 8.31 -13.61
N HIS A 108 -2.57 8.64 -13.55
CA HIS A 108 -1.65 8.05 -12.58
C HIS A 108 -1.86 8.55 -11.15
N TRP A 109 -2.10 9.85 -10.95
CA TRP A 109 -2.42 10.36 -9.62
C TRP A 109 -3.73 9.79 -9.08
N PHE A 110 -4.73 9.62 -9.95
CA PHE A 110 -6.00 9.01 -9.55
C PHE A 110 -5.81 7.55 -9.14
N HIS A 111 -5.06 6.76 -9.90
CA HIS A 111 -4.72 5.37 -9.57
C HIS A 111 -3.99 5.24 -8.23
N THR A 112 -2.90 5.99 -8.04
CA THR A 112 -2.12 5.91 -6.79
C THR A 112 -2.90 6.44 -5.59
N LEU A 113 -3.76 7.44 -5.80
CA LEU A 113 -4.69 7.94 -4.77
C LEU A 113 -5.76 6.91 -4.42
N LEU A 114 -6.31 6.21 -5.42
CA LEU A 114 -7.30 5.16 -5.24
C LEU A 114 -6.71 4.01 -4.41
N ILE A 115 -5.51 3.53 -4.78
CA ILE A 115 -4.86 2.44 -4.04
C ILE A 115 -4.49 2.87 -2.63
N SER A 116 -3.99 4.08 -2.46
CA SER A 116 -3.68 4.62 -1.13
C SER A 116 -4.94 4.78 -0.29
N GLY A 117 -6.05 5.22 -0.90
CA GLY A 117 -7.36 5.28 -0.27
C GLY A 117 -7.82 3.90 0.19
N LEU A 118 -7.74 2.89 -0.68
CA LEU A 118 -8.06 1.50 -0.35
C LEU A 118 -7.19 0.96 0.79
N VAL A 119 -5.92 1.35 0.89
CA VAL A 119 -5.08 0.98 2.04
C VAL A 119 -5.58 1.64 3.32
N VAL A 120 -5.86 2.94 3.30
CA VAL A 120 -6.34 3.70 4.48
C VAL A 120 -7.66 3.13 5.02
N VAL A 121 -8.59 2.79 4.13
CA VAL A 121 -9.91 2.26 4.50
C VAL A 121 -9.94 0.73 4.62
N ALA A 122 -8.80 0.06 4.48
CA ALA A 122 -8.72 -1.41 4.56
C ALA A 122 -9.36 -2.02 5.81
N PRO A 123 -9.17 -1.45 7.03
CA PRO A 123 -9.82 -1.98 8.22
C PRO A 123 -11.34 -1.87 8.20
N LEU A 124 -11.90 -0.98 7.38
CA LEU A 124 -13.35 -0.81 7.24
C LEU A 124 -13.94 -1.87 6.33
N TYR A 125 -13.26 -2.23 5.23
CA TYR A 125 -13.80 -3.21 4.30
C TYR A 125 -13.34 -4.65 4.57
N TRP A 126 -12.26 -4.87 5.34
CA TRP A 126 -11.76 -6.21 5.68
C TRP A 126 -12.82 -7.14 6.29
N PRO A 127 -13.68 -6.70 7.22
CA PRO A 127 -14.74 -7.55 7.79
C PRO A 127 -15.74 -8.10 6.76
N PHE A 128 -15.82 -7.50 5.57
CA PHE A 128 -16.66 -7.99 4.48
C PHE A 128 -15.92 -8.95 3.54
N ILE A 129 -14.59 -8.88 3.51
CA ILE A 129 -13.73 -9.77 2.70
C ILE A 129 -13.41 -11.05 3.45
N GLU A 130 -13.08 -10.94 4.74
CA GLU A 130 -12.66 -12.06 5.59
C GLU A 130 -13.60 -13.27 5.53
N PRO A 131 -14.95 -13.13 5.57
CA PRO A 131 -15.85 -14.28 5.51
C PRO A 131 -15.90 -14.98 4.14
N LEU A 132 -15.39 -14.35 3.08
CA LEU A 132 -15.35 -14.89 1.72
C LEU A 132 -14.08 -15.73 1.48
N LEU A 133 -13.12 -15.68 2.40
CA LEU A 133 -11.86 -16.40 2.27
C LEU A 133 -12.01 -17.85 2.75
N PRO A 134 -11.30 -18.79 2.10
CA PRO A 134 -11.24 -20.15 2.60
C PRO A 134 -10.56 -20.18 3.97
N GLY A 135 -11.04 -21.04 4.87
CA GLY A 135 -10.62 -21.06 6.27
C GLY A 135 -9.10 -21.16 6.48
N TRP A 136 -8.37 -21.85 5.60
CA TRP A 136 -6.91 -21.97 5.69
C TRP A 136 -6.13 -20.65 5.49
N LEU A 137 -6.77 -19.57 5.01
CA LEU A 137 -6.22 -18.21 4.99
C LEU A 137 -6.54 -17.38 6.24
N LEU A 138 -7.37 -17.92 7.14
CA LEU A 138 -7.84 -17.23 8.35
C LEU A 138 -7.12 -17.68 9.63
N PHE A 139 -6.23 -18.68 9.53
CA PHE A 139 -5.47 -19.25 10.65
C PHE A 139 -4.02 -18.78 10.66
#